data_AF-A0A126Q2L8-F1
#
_entry.id   AF-A0A126Q2L8-F1
#
_cell.length_a   1.000
_cell.length_b   1.000
_cell.length_c   1.000
_cell.angle_alpha   90.00
_cell.angle_beta   90.00
_cell.angle_gamma   90.00
#
_symmetry.space_group_name_H-M   'P 1'
#
loop_
_entity.id
_entity.type
_entity.pdbx_description
1 polymer ?
#
loop_
_entity_poly.entity_id
_entity_poly.type
_entity_poly.pdbx_seq_one_letter_code
_entity_poly.pdbx_strand_id
1 'polypeptide(L)'
;MFKVQIQGGDITSVASLKVLRTLWPLSLKAVEELATALKKQNEFVLVEGVTEIFATELAHEFKSANVVCQILPSEKEEACLCIPIGEPRKRWNALGVLVSR
;
A
#
# COMPACT_ATOMS: atom_id res chain seq x y z
N MET A 1 6.74 7.26 -14.24
CA MET A 1 6.83 6.95 -12.79
C MET A 1 6.53 5.48 -12.56
N PHE A 2 6.76 4.98 -11.35
CA PHE A 2 6.57 3.59 -10.98
C PHE A 2 5.63 3.45 -9.78
N LYS A 3 5.07 2.26 -9.61
CA LYS A 3 4.32 1.83 -8.44
C LYS A 3 4.88 0.53 -7.88
N VAL A 4 4.77 0.38 -6.57
CA VAL A 4 5.14 -0.86 -5.87
C VAL A 4 3.87 -1.54 -5.41
N GLN A 5 3.61 -2.72 -5.98
CA GLN A 5 2.49 -3.58 -5.64
C GLN A 5 2.98 -4.72 -4.74
N ILE A 6 2.29 -4.93 -3.61
CA ILE A 6 2.48 -6.11 -2.76
C ILE A 6 1.64 -7.24 -3.33
N GLN A 7 2.24 -8.42 -3.50
CA GLN A 7 1.58 -9.62 -4.05
C GLN A 7 1.48 -10.78 -3.04
N GLY A 8 2.13 -10.65 -1.88
CA GLY A 8 2.08 -11.68 -0.85
C GLY A 8 3.22 -11.58 0.16
N GLY A 9 3.28 -12.57 1.04
CA GLY A 9 4.21 -12.60 2.17
C GLY A 9 3.62 -11.99 3.45
N ASP A 10 4.42 -11.94 4.51
CA ASP A 10 3.95 -11.48 5.82
C ASP A 10 4.23 -9.99 6.04
N ILE A 11 3.28 -9.15 5.65
CA ILE A 11 3.35 -7.70 5.87
C ILE A 11 3.21 -7.31 7.36
N THR A 12 2.82 -8.24 8.24
CA THR A 12 2.68 -8.03 9.69
C THR A 12 3.93 -8.38 10.49
N SER A 13 4.98 -8.90 9.84
CA SER A 13 6.24 -9.21 10.50
C SER A 13 6.93 -7.94 11.02
N VAL A 14 7.74 -8.07 12.08
CA VAL A 14 8.53 -6.93 12.62
C VAL A 14 9.43 -6.30 11.55
N ALA A 15 10.00 -7.11 10.65
CA ALA A 15 10.82 -6.61 9.55
C ALA A 15 9.98 -5.77 8.57
N SER A 16 8.82 -6.26 8.17
CA SER A 16 7.90 -5.57 7.26
C SER A 16 7.37 -4.27 7.87
N LEU A 17 7.03 -4.28 9.16
CA LEU A 17 6.58 -3.09 9.88
C LEU A 17 7.65 -1.99 9.95
N LYS A 18 8.93 -2.37 10.06
CA LYS A 18 10.05 -1.41 10.01
C LYS A 18 10.13 -0.73 8.65
N VAL A 19 9.97 -1.48 7.56
CA VAL A 19 9.92 -0.93 6.19
C VAL A 19 8.70 -0.03 6.02
N LEU A 20 7.50 -0.45 6.44
CA LEU A 20 6.30 0.39 6.35
C LEU A 20 6.42 1.72 7.10
N ARG A 21 7.15 1.75 8.23
CA ARG A 21 7.41 2.98 9.00
C ARG A 21 8.31 3.98 8.29
N THR A 22 9.07 3.59 7.26
CA THR A 22 9.84 4.54 6.45
C THR A 22 8.95 5.34 5.51
N LEU A 23 7.78 4.79 5.15
CA LEU A 23 6.83 5.40 4.22
C LEU A 23 5.86 6.36 4.89
N TRP A 24 5.50 6.11 6.16
CA TRP A 24 4.54 6.92 6.90
C TRP A 24 5.11 7.40 8.24
N PRO A 25 4.92 8.68 8.62
CA PRO A 25 5.22 9.19 9.95
C PRO A 25 4.13 8.78 10.96
N LEU A 26 3.86 7.48 11.07
CA LEU A 26 2.84 6.91 11.96
C LEU A 26 3.49 6.28 13.20
N SER A 27 2.70 6.21 14.28
CA SER A 27 3.10 5.45 15.47
C SER A 27 3.17 3.95 15.15
N LEU A 28 3.96 3.19 15.92
CA LEU A 28 4.07 1.74 15.71
C LEU A 28 2.70 1.04 15.72
N LYS A 29 1.85 1.41 16.69
CA LYS A 29 0.48 0.90 16.81
C LYS A 29 -0.36 1.16 15.55
N ALA A 30 -0.28 2.37 14.98
CA ALA A 30 -1.01 2.69 13.76
C ALA A 30 -0.49 1.92 12.54
N VAL A 31 0.82 1.66 12.47
CA VAL A 31 1.40 0.82 11.40
C VAL A 31 1.01 -0.65 11.55
N GLU A 32 0.93 -1.17 12.78
CA GLU A 32 0.45 -2.53 13.04
C GLU A 32 -1.03 -2.71 12.63
N GLU A 33 -1.87 -1.73 12.97
CA GLU A 33 -3.28 -1.70 12.57
C GLU A 33 -3.43 -1.64 11.04
N LEU A 34 -2.64 -0.78 10.38
CA LEU A 34 -2.59 -0.68 8.92
C LEU A 34 -2.13 -2.02 8.29
N ALA A 35 -1.02 -2.59 8.74
CA ALA A 35 -0.51 -3.85 8.22
C ALA A 35 -1.53 -5.00 8.40
N THR A 36 -2.25 -5.02 9.51
CA THR A 36 -3.33 -6.00 9.77
C THR A 36 -4.50 -5.82 8.80
N ALA A 37 -4.87 -4.56 8.50
CA ALA A 37 -5.89 -4.26 7.50
C ALA A 37 -5.45 -4.65 6.07
N LEU A 38 -4.19 -4.36 5.73
CA LEU A 38 -3.58 -4.69 4.44
C LEU A 38 -3.45 -6.21 4.23
N LYS A 39 -3.12 -6.98 5.29
CA LYS A 39 -3.00 -8.44 5.24
C LYS A 39 -4.29 -9.15 4.78
N LYS A 40 -5.46 -8.53 4.99
CA LYS A 40 -6.74 -9.06 4.50
C LYS A 40 -6.86 -8.96 2.98
N GLN A 41 -6.00 -8.17 2.33
CA GLN A 41 -5.97 -7.99 0.89
C GLN A 41 -4.84 -8.83 0.30
N ASN A 42 -5.18 -9.71 -0.65
CA ASN A 42 -4.20 -10.59 -1.28
C ASN A 42 -3.15 -9.79 -2.06
N GLU A 43 -3.58 -8.76 -2.78
CA GLU A 43 -2.72 -7.90 -3.57
C GLU A 43 -3.18 -6.45 -3.47
N PHE A 44 -2.25 -5.52 -3.32
CA PHE A 44 -2.56 -4.09 -3.28
C PHE A 44 -1.36 -3.23 -3.69
N VAL A 45 -1.64 -2.06 -4.24
CA VAL A 45 -0.61 -1.04 -4.51
C VAL A 45 -0.33 -0.30 -3.21
N LEU A 46 0.93 -0.24 -2.80
CA LEU A 46 1.36 0.42 -1.56
C LEU A 46 1.71 1.89 -1.80
N VAL A 47 2.49 2.14 -2.85
CA VAL A 47 2.94 3.47 -3.25
C VAL A 47 2.95 3.55 -4.76
N GLU A 48 2.64 4.73 -5.27
CA GLU A 48 2.52 5.00 -6.70
C GLU A 48 3.07 6.40 -7.01
N GLY A 49 3.52 6.64 -8.25
CA GLY A 49 4.06 7.94 -8.66
C GLY A 49 5.48 8.20 -8.16
N VAL A 50 6.24 7.14 -7.85
CA VAL A 50 7.62 7.24 -7.35
C VAL A 50 8.65 7.02 -8.46
N THR A 51 9.88 7.44 -8.20
CA THR A 51 11.02 7.16 -9.11
C THR A 51 11.34 5.68 -9.13
N GLU A 52 12.03 5.22 -10.18
CA GLU A 52 12.47 3.82 -10.30
C GLU A 52 13.44 3.43 -9.18
N ILE A 53 14.35 4.34 -8.83
CA ILE A 53 15.35 4.15 -7.77
C ILE A 53 14.64 3.88 -6.45
N PHE A 54 13.70 4.75 -6.06
CA PHE A 54 12.94 4.58 -4.83
C PHE A 54 12.13 3.28 -4.83
N ALA A 55 11.46 2.96 -5.95
CA ALA A 55 10.68 1.73 -6.07
C ALA A 55 11.57 0.48 -5.93
N THR A 56 12.78 0.51 -6.49
CA THR A 56 13.75 -0.59 -6.45
C THR A 56 14.30 -0.79 -5.03
N GLU A 57 14.69 0.29 -4.36
CA GLU A 57 15.15 0.26 -2.97
C GLU A 57 14.05 -0.28 -2.05
N LEU A 58 12.83 0.24 -2.17
CA LEU A 58 11.69 -0.19 -1.38
C LEU A 58 11.35 -1.67 -1.61
N ALA A 59 11.36 -2.13 -2.86
CA ALA A 59 11.14 -3.54 -3.17
C ALA A 59 12.24 -4.44 -2.60
N HIS A 60 13.49 -3.97 -2.57
CA HIS A 60 14.60 -4.70 -1.96
C HIS A 60 14.44 -4.84 -0.43
N GLU A 61 14.04 -3.76 0.25
CA GLU A 61 13.77 -3.78 1.69
C GLU A 61 12.63 -4.77 2.03
N PHE A 62 11.54 -4.74 1.27
CA PHE A 62 10.44 -5.69 1.46
C PHE A 62 10.82 -7.13 1.14
N LYS A 63 11.60 -7.36 0.09
CA LYS A 63 12.12 -8.70 -0.23
C LYS A 63 12.97 -9.25 0.92
N SER A 64 13.80 -8.41 1.54
CA SER A 64 14.60 -8.76 2.72
C SER A 64 13.72 -9.07 3.95
N ALA A 65 12.49 -8.57 3.98
CA ALA A 65 11.47 -8.86 4.99
C ALA A 65 10.55 -10.04 4.62
N ASN A 66 10.88 -10.83 3.59
CA ASN A 66 10.05 -11.94 3.07
C ASN A 66 8.65 -11.50 2.55
N VAL A 67 8.56 -10.28 2.02
CA VAL A 67 7.37 -9.77 1.33
C VAL A 67 7.62 -9.78 -0.18
N VAL A 68 6.65 -10.25 -0.95
CA VAL A 68 6.72 -10.32 -2.41
C VAL A 68 6.16 -9.02 -3.00
N CYS A 69 6.99 -8.30 -3.74
CA CYS A 69 6.64 -7.05 -4.38
C CYS A 69 6.84 -7.11 -5.89
N GLN A 70 6.00 -6.41 -6.64
CA GLN A 70 6.17 -6.16 -8.06
C GLN A 70 6.27 -4.65 -8.31
N ILE A 71 7.27 -4.25 -9.08
CA ILE A 71 7.40 -2.88 -9.57
C ILE A 71 6.71 -2.81 -10.93
N LEU A 72 5.80 -1.85 -11.10
CA LEU A 72 5.02 -1.66 -12.32
C LEU A 72 5.08 -0.21 -12.78
N PRO A 73 4.83 0.07 -14.07
CA PRO A 73 4.61 1.44 -14.54
C PRO A 73 3.41 2.09 -13.83
N SER A 74 3.52 3.40 -13.59
CA SER A 74 2.44 4.23 -13.04
C SER A 74 2.15 5.43 -13.95
N GLU A 75 0.86 5.74 -14.06
CA GLU A 75 0.34 6.94 -14.72
C GLU A 75 0.37 8.18 -13.80
N LYS A 76 0.62 8.03 -12.50
CA LYS A 76 0.71 9.17 -11.59
C LYS A 76 2.05 9.87 -11.71
N GLU A 77 2.00 11.18 -11.87
CA GLU A 77 3.19 12.03 -11.94
C GLU A 77 3.72 12.41 -10.54
N GLU A 78 2.86 12.37 -9.52
CA GLU A 78 3.21 12.69 -8.13
C GLU A 78 3.14 11.46 -7.22
N ALA A 79 4.09 11.37 -6.28
CA ALA A 79 4.17 10.29 -5.32
C ALA A 79 2.97 10.31 -4.37
N CYS A 80 2.30 9.16 -4.24
CA CYS A 80 1.19 8.99 -3.33
C CYS A 80 1.25 7.63 -2.64
N LEU A 81 0.82 7.62 -1.39
CA LEU A 81 0.62 6.41 -0.61
C LEU A 81 -0.80 5.89 -0.85
N CYS A 82 -0.91 4.63 -1.23
CA CYS A 82 -2.17 3.99 -1.59
C CYS A 82 -2.64 3.14 -0.40
N ILE A 83 -3.64 3.65 0.32
CA ILE A 83 -4.30 2.88 1.39
C ILE A 83 -5.55 2.26 0.78
N PRO A 84 -5.59 0.94 0.61
CA PRO A 84 -6.75 0.31 0.02
C PRO A 84 -7.89 0.27 1.03
N ILE A 85 -9.06 0.72 0.58
CA ILE A 85 -10.26 0.83 1.40
C ILE A 85 -10.94 -0.54 1.39
N GLY A 86 -11.00 -1.20 2.54
CA GLY A 86 -11.65 -2.52 2.71
C GLY A 86 -13.18 -2.46 2.70
N GLU A 87 -13.77 -1.27 2.59
CA GLU A 87 -15.21 -1.05 2.51
C GLU A 87 -15.63 -0.66 1.09
N PRO A 88 -16.79 -1.14 0.61
CA PRO A 88 -17.32 -0.69 -0.67
C PRO A 88 -17.57 0.81 -0.64
N ARG A 89 -16.93 1.53 -1.57
CA ARG A 89 -17.09 2.98 -1.69
C ARG A 89 -18.56 3.30 -1.98
N LYS A 90 -19.19 4.09 -1.10
CA LYS A 90 -20.52 4.62 -1.37
C LYS A 90 -20.46 5.62 -2.52
N ARG A 91 -21.51 5.66 -3.35
CA ARG A 91 -21.68 6.65 -4.43
C ARG A 91 -22.93 7.46 -4.20
N TRP A 92 -22.93 8.72 -4.64
CA TRP A 92 -24.15 9.50 -4.74
C TRP A 92 -25.00 8.94 -5.89
N ASN A 93 -26.27 8.63 -5.62
CA ASN A 93 -27.24 8.34 -6.67
C ASN A 93 -27.79 9.67 -7.27
N ALA A 94 -28.63 9.56 -8.30
CA ALA A 94 -29.23 10.73 -8.96
C ALA A 94 -30.12 11.59 -8.03
N LEU A 95 -30.51 11.06 -6.87
CA LEU A 95 -31.33 11.74 -5.87
C LEU A 95 -30.48 12.37 -4.74
N GLY A 96 -29.15 12.36 -4.86
CA GLY A 96 -28.27 12.93 -3.84
C GLY A 96 -28.21 12.10 -2.55
N VAL A 97 -28.38 10.78 -2.64
CA VAL A 97 -28.25 9.85 -1.50
C VAL A 97 -27.01 8.96 -1.68
N LEU A 98 -26.23 8.79 -0.60
CA LEU A 98 -25.11 7.84 -0.57
C LEU A 98 -25.64 6.39 -0.55
N VAL A 99 -25.40 5.66 -1.63
CA VAL A 99 -25.75 4.24 -1.76
C VAL A 99 -24.48 3.39 -1.88
N SER A 100 -24.51 2.18 -1.32
CA SER A 100 -23.46 1.18 -1.57
C SER A 100 -23.39 0.85 -3.06
N ARG A 101 -22.18 0.59 -3.56
CA ARG A 101 -21.97 0.24 -4.97
C ARG A 101 -22.38 -1.20 -5.24
#